data_AF-A0AAX3WQF5-F1
#
_entry.id   AF-A0AAX3WQF5-F1
#
_cell.length_a   1.000
_cell.length_b   1.000
_cell.length_c   1.000
_cell.angle_alpha   90.00
_cell.angle_beta   90.00
_cell.angle_gamma   90.00
#
_symmetry.space_group_name_H-M   'P 1'
#
loop_
_entity.id
_entity.type
_entity.pdbx_description
1 polymer ?
#
loop_
_entity_poly.entity_id
_entity_poly.type
_entity_poly.pdbx_seq_one_letter_code
_entity_poly.pdbx_strand_id
1 'polypeptide(L)'
;MSNFLGELTPDDKDVIQAAIDEFLKFGYKLIDENKTASLYKRSATTFKEKFENNSVSFTTDELRILHHSLVLLRDNMNEADSLGYVDQTMKAKFTTTFDKLMPSLEVFLK
;
A
#
# COMPACT_ATOMS: atom_id res chain seq x y z
N MET A 1 12.24 -9.94 16.09
CA MET A 1 11.05 -9.56 15.30
C MET A 1 11.57 -9.01 13.98
N SER A 2 11.26 -9.65 12.86
CA SER A 2 11.72 -9.17 11.54
C SER A 2 11.09 -7.82 11.25
N ASN A 3 11.91 -6.86 10.83
CA ASN A 3 11.42 -5.51 10.51
C ASN A 3 10.88 -5.57 9.08
N PHE A 4 9.57 -5.81 8.92
CA PHE A 4 8.92 -6.03 7.62
C PHE A 4 9.25 -4.94 6.58
N LEU A 5 9.49 -3.71 7.04
CA LEU A 5 9.83 -2.55 6.21
C LEU A 5 11.32 -2.11 6.35
N GLY A 6 12.16 -2.93 6.98
CA GLY A 6 13.57 -2.61 7.26
C GLY A 6 14.50 -2.73 6.04
N GLU A 7 14.10 -3.47 5.02
CA GLU A 7 14.91 -3.76 3.82
C GLU A 7 14.25 -3.20 2.53
N LEU A 8 13.62 -2.03 2.64
CA LEU A 8 12.98 -1.38 1.50
C LEU A 8 13.99 -0.62 0.66
N THR A 9 13.95 -0.87 -0.65
CA THR A 9 14.66 -0.04 -1.63
C THR A 9 13.94 1.31 -1.80
N PRO A 10 14.57 2.34 -2.40
CA PRO A 10 13.88 3.58 -2.76
C PRO A 10 12.64 3.32 -3.63
N ASP A 11 12.74 2.36 -4.55
CA ASP A 11 11.63 1.98 -5.41
C ASP A 11 10.45 1.38 -4.64
N ASP A 12 10.74 0.50 -3.65
CA ASP A 12 9.69 -0.03 -2.78
C ASP A 12 9.01 1.08 -1.98
N LYS A 13 9.78 2.08 -1.53
CA LYS A 13 9.24 3.22 -0.79
C LYS A 13 8.33 4.08 -1.66
N ASP A 14 8.71 4.34 -2.90
CA ASP A 14 7.87 5.09 -3.84
C ASP A 14 6.54 4.38 -4.12
N VAL A 15 6.59 3.06 -4.31
CA VAL A 15 5.39 2.25 -4.56
C VAL A 15 4.46 2.24 -3.34
N ILE A 16 5.01 2.06 -2.13
CA ILE A 16 4.24 2.12 -0.88
C ILE A 16 3.62 3.52 -0.71
N GLN A 17 4.38 4.58 -1.00
CA GLN A 17 3.89 5.94 -0.90
C GLN A 17 2.74 6.19 -1.87
N ALA A 18 2.89 5.77 -3.13
CA ALA A 18 1.85 5.84 -4.14
C ALA A 18 0.59 5.07 -3.71
N ALA A 19 0.74 3.87 -3.18
CA ALA A 19 -0.36 3.04 -2.70
C ALA A 19 -1.17 3.76 -1.62
N ILE A 20 -0.49 4.29 -0.60
CA ILE A 20 -1.16 4.95 0.52
C ILE A 20 -1.81 6.26 0.09
N ASP A 21 -1.15 7.04 -0.78
CA ASP A 21 -1.74 8.28 -1.32
C ASP A 21 -2.98 8.00 -2.16
N GLU A 22 -2.97 6.92 -2.93
CA GLU A 22 -4.12 6.49 -3.72
C GLU A 22 -5.26 6.00 -2.84
N PHE A 23 -4.94 5.23 -1.78
CA PHE A 23 -5.90 4.81 -0.78
C PHE A 23 -6.52 5.98 -0.02
N LEU A 24 -5.74 7.01 0.33
CA LEU A 24 -6.27 8.23 0.96
C LEU A 24 -7.20 9.01 0.02
N LYS A 25 -6.96 8.95 -1.30
CA LYS A 25 -7.79 9.60 -2.33
C LYS A 25 -9.03 8.83 -2.73
N PHE A 26 -8.99 7.50 -2.78
CA PHE A 26 -10.08 6.68 -3.34
C PHE A 26 -10.55 5.56 -2.41
N GLY A 27 -9.87 5.29 -1.30
CA GLY A 27 -10.20 4.22 -0.37
C GLY A 27 -11.59 4.35 0.27
N TYR A 28 -12.18 5.56 0.29
CA TYR A 28 -13.58 5.74 0.69
C TYR A 28 -14.58 5.02 -0.24
N LYS A 29 -14.22 4.74 -1.50
CA LYS A 29 -15.06 3.98 -2.44
C LYS A 29 -15.06 2.48 -2.16
N LEU A 30 -14.02 1.98 -1.50
CA LEU A 30 -13.89 0.56 -1.13
C LEU A 30 -14.58 0.23 0.20
N ILE A 31 -14.87 1.24 1.02
CA ILE A 31 -15.40 1.06 2.37
C ILE A 31 -16.84 1.58 2.37
N ASP A 32 -17.77 0.72 1.99
CA ASP A 32 -19.20 1.01 1.82
C ASP A 32 -19.94 1.35 3.14
N GLU A 33 -19.24 1.34 4.29
CA GLU A 33 -19.80 1.63 5.61
C GLU A 33 -19.18 2.91 6.22
N ASN A 34 -20.00 3.96 6.32
CA ASN A 34 -19.63 5.31 6.79
C ASN A 34 -18.88 5.38 8.14
N LYS A 35 -19.00 4.38 9.02
CA LYS A 35 -18.31 4.36 10.32
C LYS A 35 -16.88 3.85 10.23
N THR A 36 -16.60 2.94 9.30
CA THR A 36 -15.30 2.31 9.11
C THR A 36 -14.38 3.18 8.26
N ALA A 37 -14.94 3.97 7.33
CA ALA A 37 -14.18 4.87 6.46
C ALA A 37 -13.32 5.91 7.23
N SER A 38 -13.86 6.49 8.32
CA SER A 38 -13.13 7.47 9.14
C SER A 38 -11.94 6.84 9.88
N LEU A 39 -12.13 5.63 10.41
CA LEU A 39 -11.07 4.88 11.09
C LEU A 39 -9.97 4.47 10.12
N TYR A 40 -10.33 3.97 8.94
CA TYR A 40 -9.36 3.56 7.92
C TYR A 40 -8.57 4.74 7.38
N LYS A 41 -9.23 5.89 7.15
CA LYS A 41 -8.54 7.12 6.77
C LYS A 41 -7.54 7.56 7.84
N ARG A 42 -7.93 7.54 9.12
CA ARG A 42 -7.01 7.86 10.22
C ARG A 42 -5.83 6.90 10.26
N SER A 43 -6.07 5.59 10.17
CA SER A 43 -5.00 4.58 10.15
C SER A 43 -4.07 4.72 8.95
N ALA A 44 -4.59 5.08 7.76
CA ALA A 44 -3.79 5.39 6.58
C ALA A 44 -2.91 6.64 6.78
N THR A 45 -3.46 7.70 7.37
CA THR A 45 -2.69 8.90 7.72
C THR A 45 -1.58 8.58 8.73
N THR A 46 -1.90 7.84 9.80
CA THR A 46 -0.90 7.42 10.80
C THR A 46 0.19 6.53 10.18
N PHE A 47 -0.19 5.58 9.31
CA PHE A 47 0.77 4.76 8.58
C PHE A 47 1.71 5.65 7.75
N LYS A 48 1.15 6.59 6.97
CA LYS A 48 1.93 7.51 6.13
C LYS A 48 2.94 8.30 6.95
N GLU A 49 2.50 8.94 8.03
CA GLU A 49 3.38 9.71 8.91
C GLU A 49 4.50 8.85 9.51
N LYS A 50 4.17 7.63 9.98
CA LYS A 50 5.18 6.68 10.48
C LYS A 50 6.16 6.26 9.39
N PHE A 51 5.68 6.02 8.18
CA PHE A 51 6.48 5.59 7.05
C PHE A 51 7.46 6.67 6.61
N GLU A 52 6.99 7.92 6.46
CA GLU A 52 7.81 9.09 6.12
C GLU A 52 8.88 9.36 7.19
N ASN A 53 8.55 9.13 8.46
CA ASN A 53 9.49 9.25 9.58
C ASN A 53 10.39 8.02 9.78
N ASN A 54 10.37 7.03 8.88
CA ASN A 54 11.14 5.78 8.98
C ASN A 54 10.93 5.03 10.32
N SER A 55 9.70 5.04 10.84
CA SER A 55 9.34 4.29 12.04
C SER A 55 9.58 2.79 11.86
N VAL A 56 10.02 2.12 12.93
CA VAL A 56 10.34 0.67 12.94
C VAL A 56 9.16 -0.19 13.42
N SER A 57 8.00 0.40 13.71
CA SER A 57 6.87 -0.34 14.26
C SER A 57 5.54 0.12 13.68
N PHE A 58 4.77 -0.85 13.19
CA PHE A 58 3.42 -0.67 12.66
C PHE A 58 2.46 -1.61 13.37
N THR A 59 1.24 -1.15 13.60
CA THR A 59 0.17 -1.98 14.17
C THR A 59 -0.42 -2.91 13.11
N THR A 60 -1.14 -3.95 13.51
CA THR A 60 -1.83 -4.84 12.58
C THR A 60 -2.82 -4.09 11.68
N ASP A 61 -3.54 -3.10 12.22
CA ASP A 61 -4.47 -2.30 11.42
C ASP A 61 -3.74 -1.42 10.40
N GLU A 62 -2.61 -0.85 10.78
CA GLU A 62 -1.74 -0.11 9.85
C GLU A 62 -1.20 -1.00 8.72
N LEU A 63 -0.85 -2.25 9.02
CA LEU A 63 -0.43 -3.23 8.00
C LEU A 63 -1.60 -3.70 7.11
N ARG A 64 -2.82 -3.82 7.66
CA ARG A 64 -4.04 -4.07 6.85
C ARG A 64 -4.30 -2.94 5.87
N ILE A 65 -4.14 -1.69 6.31
CA ILE A 65 -4.28 -0.53 5.43
C ILE A 65 -3.24 -0.57 4.32
N LEU A 66 -1.98 -0.86 4.64
CA LEU A 66 -0.95 -1.02 3.61
C LEU A 66 -1.33 -2.11 2.60
N HIS A 67 -1.78 -3.27 3.06
CA HIS A 67 -2.25 -4.34 2.19
C HIS A 67 -3.39 -3.88 1.28
N HIS A 68 -4.45 -3.27 1.82
CA HIS A 68 -5.56 -2.74 1.01
C HIS A 68 -5.11 -1.68 0.01
N SER A 69 -4.16 -0.84 0.39
CA SER A 69 -3.60 0.20 -0.46
C SER A 69 -2.83 -0.39 -1.64
N LEU A 70 -2.01 -1.42 -1.39
CA LEU A 70 -1.26 -2.13 -2.42
C LEU A 70 -2.19 -2.87 -3.40
N VAL A 71 -3.27 -3.49 -2.88
CA VAL A 71 -4.28 -4.14 -3.73
C VAL A 71 -4.97 -3.12 -4.65
N LEU A 72 -5.44 -1.99 -4.09
CA LEU A 72 -6.08 -0.94 -4.88
C LEU A 72 -5.15 -0.40 -5.98
N LEU A 73 -3.89 -0.12 -5.63
CA LEU A 73 -2.92 0.37 -6.61
C LEU A 73 -2.66 -0.66 -7.70
N ARG A 74 -2.55 -1.95 -7.35
CA ARG A 74 -2.38 -3.02 -8.33
C ARG A 74 -3.56 -3.10 -9.30
N ASP A 75 -4.78 -2.98 -8.80
CA ASP A 75 -5.98 -3.04 -9.62
C ASP A 75 -6.05 -1.84 -10.58
N ASN A 76 -5.77 -0.62 -10.09
CA ASN A 76 -5.71 0.58 -10.92
C ASN A 76 -4.58 0.52 -11.96
N MET A 77 -3.43 -0.05 -11.60
CA MET A 77 -2.31 -0.26 -12.52
C MET A 77 -2.67 -1.28 -13.62
N ASN A 78 -3.35 -2.37 -13.28
CA ASN A 78 -3.81 -3.36 -14.26
C ASN A 78 -4.85 -2.78 -15.22
N GLU A 79 -5.77 -1.96 -14.70
CA GLU A 79 -6.74 -1.23 -15.52
C GLU A 79 -6.03 -0.28 -16.48
N ALA A 80 -5.11 0.56 -15.98
CA ALA A 80 -4.35 1.49 -16.81
C ALA A 80 -3.47 0.80 -17.86
N ASP A 81 -2.87 -0.36 -17.52
CA ASP A 81 -2.07 -1.17 -18.47
C ASP A 81 -2.95 -1.78 -19.57
N SER A 82 -4.16 -2.25 -19.23
CA SER A 82 -5.13 -2.75 -20.22
C SER A 82 -5.55 -1.67 -21.23
N LEU A 83 -5.50 -0.40 -20.82
CA LEU A 83 -5.79 0.77 -21.65
C LEU A 83 -4.56 1.33 -22.37
N GLY A 84 -3.37 0.75 -22.14
CA GLY A 84 -2.11 1.17 -22.77
C GLY A 84 -1.50 2.44 -22.19
N TYR A 85 -1.90 2.86 -20.97
CA TYR A 85 -1.41 4.08 -20.32
C TYR A 85 -0.19 3.87 -19.41
N VAL A 86 0.25 2.63 -19.21
CA VAL A 86 1.33 2.29 -18.29
C VAL A 86 2.64 2.03 -19.05
N ASP A 87 3.69 2.72 -18.61
CA ASP A 87 5.05 2.45 -19.03
C ASP A 87 5.54 1.08 -18.51
N GLN A 88 6.21 0.29 -19.36
CA GLN A 88 6.64 -1.06 -18.98
C GLN A 88 7.72 -1.08 -17.89
N THR A 89 8.54 -0.02 -17.79
CA THR A 89 9.51 0.13 -16.70
C THR A 89 8.79 0.39 -15.38
N MET A 90 7.77 1.25 -15.41
CA MET A 90 6.91 1.52 -14.25
C MET A 90 6.18 0.25 -13.81
N LYS A 91 5.61 -0.51 -14.75
CA LYS A 91 4.97 -1.81 -14.47
C LYS A 91 5.92 -2.78 -13.78
N ALA A 92 7.14 -2.96 -14.31
CA ALA A 92 8.13 -3.86 -13.73
C ALA A 92 8.53 -3.46 -12.30
N LYS A 93 8.67 -2.16 -12.02
CA LYS A 93 8.89 -1.62 -10.66
C LYS A 93 7.75 -2.01 -9.71
N PHE A 94 6.50 -1.75 -10.10
CA PHE A 94 5.33 -2.11 -9.30
C PHE A 94 5.23 -3.61 -9.04
N THR A 95 5.35 -4.45 -10.09
CA THR A 95 5.30 -5.90 -9.97
C THR A 95 6.37 -6.42 -9.00
N THR A 96 7.61 -5.94 -9.11
CA THR A 96 8.72 -6.36 -8.23
C THR A 96 8.42 -6.05 -6.77
N THR A 97 7.92 -4.85 -6.46
CA THR A 97 7.56 -4.47 -5.10
C THR A 97 6.37 -5.28 -4.59
N PHE A 98 5.34 -5.52 -5.41
CA PHE A 98 4.19 -6.34 -5.01
C PHE A 98 4.58 -7.78 -4.70
N ASP A 99 5.37 -8.42 -5.57
CA ASP A 99 5.83 -9.81 -5.38
C ASP A 99 6.68 -9.97 -4.12
N LYS A 100 7.44 -8.92 -3.75
CA LYS A 100 8.22 -8.87 -2.51
C LYS A 100 7.35 -8.69 -1.27
N LEU A 101 6.43 -7.74 -1.28
CA LEU A 101 5.74 -7.28 -0.06
C LEU A 101 4.44 -8.03 0.23
N MET A 102 3.65 -8.37 -0.79
CA MET A 102 2.32 -8.96 -0.60
C MET A 102 2.35 -10.31 0.14
N PRO A 103 3.20 -11.29 -0.22
CA PRO A 103 3.22 -12.58 0.47
C PRO A 103 3.57 -12.43 1.95
N SER A 104 4.49 -11.52 2.26
CA SER A 104 4.94 -11.23 3.61
C SER A 104 3.83 -10.56 4.45
N LEU A 105 3.08 -9.61 3.87
CA LEU A 105 1.91 -9.01 4.51
C LEU A 105 0.82 -10.06 4.80
N GLU A 106 0.53 -10.93 3.85
CA GLU A 106 -0.47 -11.98 4.02
C GLU A 106 -0.12 -12.95 5.16
N VAL A 107 1.16 -13.27 5.34
CA VAL A 107 1.62 -14.10 6.48
C VAL A 107 1.45 -13.38 7.81
N PHE A 108 1.73 -12.06 7.87
CA PHE A 108 1.55 -11.27 9.09
C PHE A 108 0.08 -11.03 9.46
N LEU A 109 -0.83 -11.05 8.48
CA LEU A 109 -2.25 -10.74 8.67
C LEU A 109 -3.15 -11.97 8.92
N LYS A 110 -2.62 -13.19 8.74
CA LYS A 110 -3.27 -14.48 9.07
C LYS A 110 -3.17 -14.79 10.57
#